data_AF-A0A314XNU4-F1
#
_entry.id   AF-A0A314XNU4-F1
#
_cell.length_a   1.000
_cell.length_b   1.000
_cell.length_c   1.000
_cell.angle_alpha   90.00
_cell.angle_beta   90.00
_cell.angle_gamma   90.00
#
_symmetry.space_group_name_H-M   'P 1'
#
loop_
_entity.id
_entity.type
_entity.pdbx_description
1 polymer ?
#
loop_
_entity_poly.entity_id
_entity_poly.type
_entity_poly.pdbx_seq_one_letter_code
_entity_poly.pdbx_strand_id
1 'polypeptide(L)'
;MDSPSLGCILWKGENGSVLLSAGAKPNLVTDPSSENPGGYTAADLAALKGYDGLAAYLSEKALVEQFKDMSIAGNASGSLQTSSNYAGNSENLSEDEIYLKDTLAAYRTAADAAARIQAAFRENSLKLKAKAVQYSTPEAEARGIIAALKIQHAFRNYDTRKKIKAAARIQYRFRTWKMRQEFLSLRRQAIKIQAAFRGFQVRRQYRKVLWSVGVLEKAVLRWRLKRRGLRGLNVAPVEVDLDQKQESDTEEDFYRASRKQAEERIERSVVRVQAMFRSKKAQEEYSRMKLTHIEAKLEFEELLDPDSNMDN
;
A
#
# COMPACT_ATOMS: atom_id res chain seq x y z
N MET A 1 -7.28 -29.51 -5.87
CA MET A 1 -7.71 -30.35 -4.72
C MET A 1 -8.50 -29.44 -3.83
N ASP A 2 -9.81 -29.45 -4.00
CA ASP A 2 -10.57 -28.23 -3.80
C ASP A 2 -11.28 -28.33 -2.46
N SER A 3 -10.60 -27.87 -1.41
CA SER A 3 -11.16 -27.76 -0.08
C SER A 3 -12.39 -26.85 -0.15
N PRO A 4 -13.62 -27.36 0.08
CA PRO A 4 -14.80 -26.51 0.06
C PRO A 4 -14.67 -25.52 1.20
N SER A 5 -14.67 -24.21 0.88
CA SER A 5 -14.60 -23.16 1.88
C SER A 5 -15.75 -23.33 2.88
N LEU A 6 -15.44 -23.30 4.18
CA LEU A 6 -16.37 -23.73 5.24
C LEU A 6 -17.71 -22.95 5.23
N GLY A 7 -17.67 -21.67 4.85
CA GLY A 7 -18.89 -20.87 4.64
C GLY A 7 -19.85 -21.47 3.61
N CYS A 8 -19.35 -22.18 2.59
CA CYS A 8 -20.17 -22.82 1.57
C CYS A 8 -20.95 -24.06 2.08
N ILE A 9 -20.68 -24.53 3.30
CA ILE A 9 -21.41 -25.63 3.97
C ILE A 9 -22.44 -25.10 4.97
N LEU A 10 -22.12 -24.02 5.71
CA LEU A 10 -23.00 -23.41 6.72
C LEU A 10 -24.38 -22.98 6.17
N TRP A 11 -24.42 -22.39 4.98
CA TRP A 11 -25.63 -21.76 4.42
C TRP A 11 -26.63 -22.73 3.77
N LYS A 12 -26.55 -24.05 4.03
CA LYS A 12 -27.41 -25.05 3.39
C LYS A 12 -28.63 -25.40 4.27
N GLY A 13 -29.82 -25.00 3.83
CA GLY A 13 -31.09 -25.34 4.48
C GLY A 13 -31.30 -24.64 5.82
N GLU A 14 -31.87 -25.36 6.79
CA GLU A 14 -32.23 -24.89 8.14
C GLU A 14 -31.10 -24.10 8.84
N ASN A 15 -29.85 -24.56 8.70
CA ASN A 15 -28.66 -23.89 9.24
C ASN A 15 -28.53 -22.44 8.75
N GLY A 16 -28.92 -22.14 7.50
CA GLY A 16 -28.91 -20.80 6.94
C GLY A 16 -29.99 -19.87 7.54
N SER A 17 -31.17 -20.39 7.87
CA SER A 17 -32.22 -19.62 8.55
C SER A 17 -31.87 -19.36 10.02
N VAL A 18 -31.27 -20.34 10.70
CA VAL A 18 -30.73 -20.20 12.07
C VAL A 18 -29.61 -19.16 12.13
N LEU A 19 -28.70 -19.13 11.14
CA LEU A 19 -27.64 -18.12 11.08
C LEU A 19 -28.17 -16.69 10.87
N LEU A 20 -29.19 -16.50 10.01
CA LEU A 20 -29.79 -15.17 9.78
C LEU A 20 -30.55 -14.64 11.01
N SER A 21 -31.26 -15.52 11.71
CA SER A 21 -31.97 -15.17 12.96
C SER A 21 -30.99 -14.87 14.10
N ALA A 22 -29.86 -15.57 14.16
CA ALA A 22 -28.69 -15.22 15.00
C ALA A 22 -27.93 -13.95 14.54
N GLY A 23 -28.39 -13.23 13.51
CA GLY A 23 -27.83 -11.95 13.06
C GLY A 23 -26.61 -12.03 12.12
N ALA A 24 -26.34 -13.19 11.51
CA ALA A 24 -25.23 -13.34 10.56
C ALA A 24 -25.52 -12.62 9.24
N LYS A 25 -24.77 -11.56 8.94
CA LYS A 25 -25.01 -10.69 7.77
C LYS A 25 -24.73 -11.39 6.42
N PRO A 26 -25.71 -11.53 5.52
CA PRO A 26 -25.50 -12.09 4.18
C PRO A 26 -24.90 -11.08 3.19
N ASN A 27 -24.69 -9.82 3.60
CA ASN A 27 -24.00 -8.80 2.79
C ASN A 27 -22.46 -8.93 2.82
N LEU A 28 -21.92 -9.83 3.66
CA LEU A 28 -20.50 -10.13 3.76
C LEU A 28 -19.99 -10.96 2.56
N VAL A 29 -18.69 -10.88 2.32
CA VAL A 29 -18.01 -11.40 1.13
C VAL A 29 -16.79 -12.21 1.54
N THR A 30 -16.49 -13.32 0.85
CA THR A 30 -15.25 -14.09 1.04
C THR A 30 -14.01 -13.30 0.62
N ASP A 31 -12.83 -13.78 1.04
CA ASP A 31 -11.55 -13.26 0.57
C ASP A 31 -11.44 -13.23 -0.98
N PRO A 32 -10.73 -12.25 -1.56
CA PRO A 32 -10.48 -12.19 -3.00
C PRO A 32 -9.70 -13.40 -3.52
N SER A 33 -10.12 -13.95 -4.65
CA SER A 33 -9.38 -14.99 -5.38
C SER A 33 -8.86 -14.45 -6.72
N SER A 34 -7.96 -15.21 -7.36
CA SER A 34 -7.51 -14.91 -8.73
C SER A 34 -8.63 -15.00 -9.78
N GLU A 35 -9.68 -15.77 -9.50
CA GLU A 35 -10.85 -15.94 -10.36
C GLU A 35 -11.90 -14.86 -10.12
N ASN A 36 -12.00 -14.38 -8.88
CA ASN A 36 -12.88 -13.28 -8.48
C ASN A 36 -12.15 -12.32 -7.52
N PRO A 37 -11.51 -11.26 -8.06
CA PRO A 37 -10.85 -10.21 -7.27
C PRO A 37 -11.80 -9.40 -6.37
N GLY A 38 -13.12 -9.61 -6.50
CA GLY A 38 -14.13 -9.02 -5.65
C GLY A 38 -14.70 -9.95 -4.57
N GLY A 39 -14.30 -11.24 -4.53
CA GLY A 39 -14.85 -12.23 -3.59
C GLY A 39 -16.35 -12.55 -3.80
N TYR A 40 -16.84 -13.60 -3.13
CA TYR A 40 -18.22 -14.11 -3.29
C TYR A 40 -19.08 -13.85 -2.05
N THR A 41 -20.34 -13.46 -2.24
CA THR A 41 -21.37 -13.42 -1.19
C THR A 41 -21.97 -14.80 -0.94
N ALA A 42 -22.69 -14.98 0.17
CA ALA A 42 -23.47 -16.20 0.41
C ALA A 42 -24.50 -16.50 -0.70
N ALA A 43 -25.09 -15.46 -1.29
CA ALA A 43 -25.99 -15.56 -2.44
C ALA A 43 -25.27 -16.01 -3.73
N ASP A 44 -24.02 -15.59 -3.96
CA ASP A 44 -23.22 -16.09 -5.08
C ASP A 44 -22.93 -17.59 -4.94
N LEU A 45 -22.56 -18.03 -3.73
CA LEU A 45 -22.26 -19.44 -3.44
C LEU A 45 -23.50 -20.35 -3.53
N ALA A 46 -24.69 -19.85 -3.18
CA ALA A 46 -25.96 -20.56 -3.37
C ALA A 46 -26.32 -20.70 -4.87
N ALA A 47 -26.17 -19.63 -5.65
CA ALA A 47 -26.43 -19.65 -7.09
C ALA A 47 -25.46 -20.56 -7.85
N LEU A 48 -24.16 -20.57 -7.50
CA LEU A 48 -23.16 -21.47 -8.07
C LEU A 48 -23.47 -22.96 -7.80
N LYS A 49 -24.34 -23.27 -6.83
CA LYS A 49 -24.84 -24.61 -6.52
C LYS A 49 -26.22 -24.93 -7.10
N GLY A 50 -26.84 -23.99 -7.84
CA GLY A 50 -28.18 -24.16 -8.43
C GLY A 50 -29.35 -24.06 -7.44
N TYR A 51 -29.15 -23.41 -6.30
CA TYR A 51 -30.20 -23.12 -5.32
C TYR A 51 -30.74 -21.69 -5.52
N ASP A 52 -31.45 -21.47 -6.63
CA ASP A 52 -31.85 -20.13 -7.10
C ASP A 52 -32.81 -19.41 -6.15
N GLY A 53 -33.74 -20.13 -5.49
CA GLY A 53 -34.67 -19.52 -4.53
C GLY A 53 -33.97 -19.06 -3.26
N LEU A 54 -33.05 -19.89 -2.75
CA LEU A 54 -32.18 -19.54 -1.62
C LEU A 54 -31.24 -18.37 -1.98
N ALA A 55 -30.65 -18.37 -3.17
CA ALA A 55 -29.79 -17.29 -3.64
C ALA A 55 -30.54 -15.96 -3.74
N ALA A 56 -31.80 -15.97 -4.22
CA ALA A 56 -32.65 -14.79 -4.23
C ALA A 56 -33.02 -14.32 -2.82
N TYR A 57 -33.35 -15.22 -1.90
CA TYR A 57 -33.64 -14.90 -0.50
C TYR A 57 -32.45 -14.20 0.19
N LEU A 58 -31.25 -14.77 0.04
CA LEU A 58 -30.02 -14.19 0.58
C LEU A 58 -29.68 -12.84 -0.07
N SER A 59 -29.91 -12.68 -1.38
CA SER A 59 -29.72 -11.40 -2.08
C SER A 59 -30.71 -10.32 -1.64
N GLU A 60 -31.98 -10.63 -1.34
CA GLU A 60 -32.92 -9.66 -0.78
C GLU A 60 -32.44 -9.19 0.61
N LYS A 61 -32.14 -10.14 1.52
CA LYS A 61 -31.67 -9.83 2.88
C LYS A 61 -30.39 -9.01 2.86
N ALA A 62 -29.44 -9.35 1.99
CA ALA A 62 -28.19 -8.60 1.82
C ALA A 62 -28.43 -7.15 1.38
N LEU A 63 -29.36 -6.89 0.46
CA LEU A 63 -29.73 -5.53 0.04
C LEU A 63 -30.41 -4.75 1.17
N VAL A 64 -31.34 -5.38 1.91
CA VAL A 64 -32.04 -4.76 3.05
C VAL A 64 -31.07 -4.41 4.17
N GLU A 65 -30.11 -5.29 4.48
CA GLU A 65 -29.08 -5.03 5.50
C GLU A 65 -28.03 -4.03 5.06
N GLN A 66 -27.59 -4.07 3.79
CA GLN A 66 -26.70 -3.03 3.24
C GLN A 66 -27.37 -1.64 3.31
N PHE A 67 -28.68 -1.55 3.07
CA PHE A 67 -29.42 -0.30 3.27
C PHE A 67 -29.47 0.12 4.75
N LYS A 68 -29.78 -0.80 5.67
CA LYS A 68 -29.78 -0.53 7.12
C LYS A 68 -28.41 -0.02 7.60
N ASP A 69 -27.33 -0.72 7.24
CA ASP A 69 -25.96 -0.36 7.61
C ASP A 69 -25.57 1.05 7.11
N MET A 70 -25.92 1.39 5.86
CA MET A 70 -25.68 2.73 5.33
C MET A 70 -26.58 3.81 5.94
N SER A 71 -27.80 3.47 6.36
CA SER A 71 -28.71 4.39 7.04
C SER A 71 -28.20 4.70 8.45
N ILE A 72 -27.76 3.68 9.21
CA ILE A 72 -27.07 3.83 10.50
C ILE A 72 -25.80 4.67 10.34
N ALA A 73 -25.04 4.47 9.25
CA ALA A 73 -23.86 5.26 8.93
C ALA A 73 -24.15 6.66 8.36
N GLY A 74 -25.42 7.10 8.29
CA GLY A 74 -25.82 8.43 7.78
C GLY A 74 -25.56 8.67 6.28
N ASN A 75 -25.28 7.60 5.51
CA ASN A 75 -24.97 7.66 4.09
C ASN A 75 -26.20 7.46 3.18
N ALA A 76 -27.30 6.93 3.71
CA ALA A 76 -28.57 6.73 3.02
C ALA A 76 -29.75 7.23 3.85
N SER A 77 -30.85 7.64 3.20
CA SER A 77 -32.01 8.28 3.84
C SER A 77 -33.35 7.65 3.45
N GLY A 78 -34.35 7.84 4.32
CA GLY A 78 -35.69 7.26 4.22
C GLY A 78 -35.83 5.88 4.88
N SER A 79 -37.05 5.35 4.89
CA SER A 79 -37.37 4.00 5.36
C SER A 79 -37.76 3.08 4.20
N LEU A 80 -37.43 1.80 4.32
CA LEU A 80 -37.90 0.73 3.41
C LEU A 80 -39.31 0.29 3.79
N GLN A 81 -40.13 0.00 2.78
CA GLN A 81 -41.45 -0.60 2.98
C GLN A 81 -41.31 -2.12 3.17
N THR A 82 -40.83 -2.55 4.35
CA THR A 82 -40.78 -3.97 4.71
C THR A 82 -42.19 -4.54 4.85
N SER A 83 -42.45 -5.67 4.20
CA SER A 83 -43.78 -6.27 3.97
C SER A 83 -44.51 -6.82 5.22
N SER A 84 -44.04 -6.52 6.43
CA SER A 84 -44.60 -6.98 7.71
C SER A 84 -46.07 -6.61 7.95
N ASN A 85 -46.59 -5.61 7.23
CA ASN A 85 -47.93 -5.05 7.46
C ASN A 85 -49.04 -5.74 6.62
N TYR A 86 -48.75 -6.86 5.94
CA TYR A 86 -49.68 -7.54 5.01
C TYR A 86 -50.20 -8.92 5.47
N ALA A 87 -50.18 -9.18 6.79
CA ALA A 87 -50.73 -10.40 7.38
C ALA A 87 -52.26 -10.54 7.22
N GLY A 88 -53.00 -9.42 7.20
CA GLY A 88 -54.46 -9.39 7.34
C GLY A 88 -55.32 -9.91 6.17
N ASN A 89 -54.79 -10.77 5.29
CA ASN A 89 -55.55 -11.53 4.27
C ASN A 89 -54.65 -12.60 3.61
N SER A 90 -54.73 -13.85 4.08
CA SER A 90 -54.10 -15.02 3.46
C SER A 90 -54.90 -16.33 3.56
N GLU A 91 -55.89 -16.41 4.44
CA GLU A 91 -56.61 -17.65 4.81
C GLU A 91 -57.44 -18.30 3.70
N ASN A 92 -57.56 -17.66 2.53
CA ASN A 92 -58.36 -18.10 1.38
C ASN A 92 -57.58 -18.11 0.05
N LEU A 93 -56.25 -18.09 0.09
CA LEU A 93 -55.39 -18.14 -1.11
C LEU A 93 -54.85 -19.55 -1.36
N SER A 94 -54.66 -19.91 -2.63
CA SER A 94 -53.94 -21.13 -3.00
C SER A 94 -52.43 -21.03 -2.73
N GLU A 95 -51.76 -22.17 -2.57
CA GLU A 95 -50.32 -22.25 -2.28
C GLU A 95 -49.48 -21.48 -3.33
N ASP A 96 -49.82 -21.63 -4.61
CA ASP A 96 -49.21 -20.93 -5.75
C ASP A 96 -49.40 -19.40 -5.67
N GLU A 97 -50.57 -18.93 -5.23
CA GLU A 97 -50.83 -17.49 -5.05
C GLU A 97 -50.06 -16.92 -3.86
N ILE A 98 -49.85 -17.71 -2.79
CA ILE A 98 -49.02 -17.32 -1.64
C ILE A 98 -47.56 -17.18 -2.09
N TYR A 99 -47.03 -18.16 -2.83
CA TYR A 99 -45.68 -18.09 -3.41
C TYR A 99 -45.51 -16.89 -4.37
N LEU A 100 -46.52 -16.60 -5.20
CA LEU A 100 -46.49 -15.44 -6.09
C LEU A 100 -46.56 -14.11 -5.31
N LYS A 101 -47.41 -14.01 -4.28
CA LYS A 101 -47.55 -12.83 -3.40
C LYS A 101 -46.24 -12.52 -2.68
N ASP A 102 -45.58 -13.55 -2.15
CA ASP A 102 -44.33 -13.41 -1.40
C ASP A 102 -43.14 -13.03 -2.28
N THR A 103 -43.05 -13.59 -3.49
CA THR A 103 -41.97 -13.28 -4.43
C THR A 103 -42.15 -11.92 -5.11
N LEU A 104 -43.40 -11.46 -5.31
CA LEU A 104 -43.71 -10.07 -5.66
C LEU A 104 -43.33 -9.08 -4.54
N ALA A 105 -43.50 -9.46 -3.26
CA ALA A 105 -43.05 -8.64 -2.14
C ALA A 105 -41.52 -8.53 -2.13
N ALA A 106 -40.81 -9.66 -2.23
CA ALA A 106 -39.34 -9.74 -2.31
C ALA A 106 -38.76 -8.90 -3.46
N TYR A 107 -39.42 -8.91 -4.63
CA TYR A 107 -38.98 -8.08 -5.75
C TYR A 107 -39.15 -6.59 -5.49
N ARG A 108 -40.23 -6.17 -4.83
CA ARG A 108 -40.48 -4.76 -4.48
C ARG A 108 -39.50 -4.25 -3.42
N THR A 109 -39.22 -5.03 -2.37
CA THR A 109 -38.24 -4.69 -1.33
C THR A 109 -36.81 -4.62 -1.89
N ALA A 110 -36.40 -5.61 -2.69
CA ALA A 110 -35.09 -5.60 -3.35
C ALA A 110 -34.92 -4.42 -4.31
N ALA A 111 -35.96 -4.05 -5.08
CA ALA A 111 -35.93 -2.92 -6.00
C ALA A 111 -35.85 -1.57 -5.26
N ASP A 112 -36.64 -1.35 -4.20
CA ASP A 112 -36.59 -0.13 -3.38
C ASP A 112 -35.23 0.02 -2.66
N ALA A 113 -34.72 -1.07 -2.08
CA ALA A 113 -33.39 -1.10 -1.48
C ALA A 113 -32.28 -0.78 -2.49
N ALA A 114 -32.24 -1.48 -3.64
CA ALA A 114 -31.24 -1.24 -4.67
C ALA A 114 -31.29 0.19 -5.23
N ALA A 115 -32.49 0.74 -5.46
CA ALA A 115 -32.66 2.13 -5.93
C ALA A 115 -32.08 3.13 -4.92
N ARG A 116 -32.32 2.94 -3.62
CA ARG A 116 -31.77 3.80 -2.56
C ARG A 116 -30.26 3.66 -2.40
N ILE A 117 -29.73 2.43 -2.49
CA ILE A 117 -28.29 2.18 -2.43
C ILE A 117 -27.58 2.87 -3.60
N GLN A 118 -28.11 2.72 -4.83
CA GLN A 118 -27.58 3.42 -6.00
C GLN A 118 -27.72 4.94 -5.90
N ALA A 119 -28.82 5.46 -5.33
CA ALA A 119 -28.98 6.90 -5.08
C ALA A 119 -27.91 7.43 -4.11
N ALA A 120 -27.68 6.75 -2.99
CA ALA A 120 -26.62 7.10 -2.03
C ALA A 120 -25.22 7.08 -2.67
N PHE A 121 -24.91 6.07 -3.51
CA PHE A 121 -23.65 6.00 -4.25
C PHE A 121 -23.48 7.12 -5.29
N ARG A 122 -24.57 7.59 -5.92
CA ARG A 122 -24.58 8.74 -6.82
C ARG A 122 -24.39 10.05 -6.04
N GLU A 123 -25.11 10.22 -4.93
CA GLU A 123 -25.02 11.41 -4.08
C GLU A 123 -23.62 11.55 -3.46
N ASN A 124 -23.04 10.48 -2.92
CA ASN A 124 -21.68 10.52 -2.36
C ASN A 124 -20.63 10.79 -3.47
N SER A 125 -20.81 10.21 -4.66
CA SER A 125 -19.97 10.52 -5.84
C SER A 125 -20.01 12.02 -6.19
N LEU A 126 -21.20 12.62 -6.16
CA LEU A 126 -21.38 14.06 -6.40
C LEU A 126 -20.83 14.91 -5.25
N LYS A 127 -20.99 14.51 -3.99
CA LYS A 127 -20.37 15.17 -2.81
C LYS A 127 -18.84 15.16 -2.90
N LEU A 128 -18.23 14.06 -3.31
CA LEU A 128 -16.78 13.96 -3.51
C LEU A 128 -16.30 14.86 -4.67
N LYS A 129 -17.00 14.86 -5.81
CA LYS A 129 -16.70 15.77 -6.92
C LYS A 129 -16.89 17.24 -6.54
N ALA A 130 -17.96 17.59 -5.83
CA ALA A 130 -18.22 18.95 -5.37
C ALA A 130 -17.17 19.43 -4.36
N LYS A 131 -16.72 18.56 -3.43
CA LYS A 131 -15.59 18.84 -2.55
C LYS A 131 -14.30 19.08 -3.34
N ALA A 132 -13.99 18.21 -4.31
CA ALA A 132 -12.83 18.42 -5.18
C ALA A 132 -12.88 19.77 -5.91
N VAL A 133 -14.05 20.16 -6.44
CA VAL A 133 -14.27 21.47 -7.10
C VAL A 133 -14.19 22.66 -6.12
N GLN A 134 -14.60 22.48 -4.86
CA GLN A 134 -14.42 23.51 -3.81
C GLN A 134 -12.94 23.65 -3.40
N TYR A 135 -12.18 22.55 -3.37
CA TYR A 135 -10.74 22.59 -3.09
C TYR A 135 -9.93 23.09 -4.30
N SER A 136 -10.39 22.88 -5.54
CA SER A 136 -9.93 23.60 -6.74
C SER A 136 -10.55 25.00 -6.85
N THR A 137 -10.64 25.72 -5.73
CA THR A 137 -10.84 27.17 -5.77
C THR A 137 -9.51 27.81 -6.21
N PRO A 138 -9.51 28.76 -7.16
CA PRO A 138 -8.26 29.29 -7.73
C PRO A 138 -7.38 29.98 -6.68
N GLU A 139 -7.98 30.45 -5.58
CA GLU A 139 -7.22 30.97 -4.43
C GLU A 139 -6.50 29.86 -3.63
N ALA A 140 -7.13 28.70 -3.44
CA ALA A 140 -6.50 27.56 -2.77
C ALA A 140 -5.36 26.98 -3.61
N GLU A 141 -5.56 26.87 -4.92
CA GLU A 141 -4.51 26.48 -5.88
C GLU A 141 -3.35 27.48 -5.88
N ALA A 142 -3.62 28.78 -5.94
CA ALA A 142 -2.59 29.83 -5.85
C ALA A 142 -1.81 29.77 -4.53
N ARG A 143 -2.50 29.57 -3.40
CA ARG A 143 -1.87 29.35 -2.08
C ARG A 143 -0.97 28.11 -2.09
N GLY A 144 -1.40 27.02 -2.72
CA GLY A 144 -0.63 25.78 -2.91
C GLY A 144 0.63 25.99 -3.75
N ILE A 145 0.51 26.67 -4.90
CA ILE A 145 1.64 27.02 -5.78
C ILE A 145 2.66 27.91 -5.02
N ILE A 146 2.19 28.91 -4.27
CA ILE A 146 3.05 29.78 -3.45
C ILE A 146 3.77 28.97 -2.35
N ALA A 147 3.09 28.00 -1.72
CA ALA A 147 3.71 27.13 -0.73
C ALA A 147 4.79 26.21 -1.36
N ALA A 148 4.48 25.58 -2.51
CA ALA A 148 5.42 24.76 -3.25
C ALA A 148 6.67 25.54 -3.68
N LEU A 149 6.50 26.75 -4.22
CA LEU A 149 7.60 27.64 -4.59
C LEU A 149 8.49 28.02 -3.39
N LYS A 150 7.89 28.29 -2.22
CA LYS A 150 8.64 28.56 -0.98
C LYS A 150 9.48 27.34 -0.56
N ILE A 151 8.91 26.13 -0.61
CA ILE A 151 9.60 24.88 -0.27
C ILE A 151 10.76 24.61 -1.26
N GLN A 152 10.50 24.71 -2.56
CA GLN A 152 11.52 24.53 -3.62
C GLN A 152 12.66 25.55 -3.48
N HIS A 153 12.36 26.82 -3.19
CA HIS A 153 13.36 27.86 -2.98
C HIS A 153 14.19 27.58 -1.70
N ALA A 154 13.54 27.20 -0.59
CA ALA A 154 14.23 26.82 0.64
C ALA A 154 15.17 25.61 0.43
N PHE A 155 14.73 24.59 -0.32
CA PHE A 155 15.55 23.42 -0.65
C PHE A 155 16.77 23.78 -1.51
N ARG A 156 16.58 24.57 -2.58
CA ARG A 156 17.68 25.07 -3.43
C ARG A 156 18.69 25.91 -2.62
N ASN A 157 18.21 26.75 -1.70
CA ASN A 157 19.06 27.51 -0.78
C ASN A 157 19.81 26.63 0.23
N TYR A 158 19.20 25.53 0.70
CA TYR A 158 19.86 24.58 1.59
C TYR A 158 20.97 23.80 0.87
N ASP A 159 20.69 23.25 -0.31
CA ASP A 159 21.68 22.47 -1.09
C ASP A 159 22.86 23.33 -1.56
N THR A 160 22.62 24.55 -2.05
CA THR A 160 23.71 25.50 -2.38
C THR A 160 24.58 25.83 -1.15
N ARG A 161 23.97 26.11 0.02
CA ARG A 161 24.71 26.31 1.29
C ARG A 161 25.50 25.05 1.71
N LYS A 162 24.94 23.85 1.54
CA LYS A 162 25.59 22.55 1.81
C LYS A 162 26.83 22.37 0.91
N LYS A 163 26.69 22.63 -0.39
CA LYS A 163 27.79 22.57 -1.38
C LYS A 163 28.91 23.57 -1.09
N ILE A 164 28.56 24.83 -0.79
CA ILE A 164 29.53 25.87 -0.38
C ILE A 164 30.29 25.47 0.89
N LYS A 165 29.59 24.95 1.91
CA LYS A 165 30.20 24.49 3.18
C LYS A 165 31.13 23.29 2.98
N ALA A 166 30.84 22.40 2.03
CA ALA A 166 31.72 21.31 1.65
C ALA A 166 32.98 21.81 0.91
N ALA A 167 32.80 22.68 -0.10
CA ALA A 167 33.90 23.27 -0.85
C ALA A 167 34.88 24.05 0.05
N ALA A 168 34.37 24.85 0.99
CA ALA A 168 35.19 25.58 1.96
C ALA A 168 36.06 24.65 2.84
N ARG A 169 35.53 23.49 3.27
CA ARG A 169 36.29 22.48 4.02
C ARG A 169 37.42 21.87 3.20
N ILE A 170 37.15 21.54 1.92
CA ILE A 170 38.15 20.99 0.99
C ILE A 170 39.24 22.04 0.72
N GLN A 171 38.86 23.27 0.40
CA GLN A 171 39.80 24.38 0.15
C GLN A 171 40.67 24.68 1.38
N TYR A 172 40.11 24.70 2.59
CA TYR A 172 40.87 24.87 3.83
C TYR A 172 41.89 23.74 4.01
N ARG A 173 41.46 22.47 3.91
CA ARG A 173 42.34 21.31 4.05
C ARG A 173 43.46 21.30 3.01
N PHE A 174 43.17 21.68 1.77
CA PHE A 174 44.16 21.81 0.70
C PHE A 174 45.17 22.93 0.98
N ARG A 175 44.72 24.12 1.39
CA ARG A 175 45.61 25.24 1.78
C ARG A 175 46.55 24.85 2.92
N THR A 176 46.03 24.21 3.98
CA THR A 176 46.83 23.72 5.11
C THR A 176 47.83 22.64 4.69
N TRP A 177 47.44 21.71 3.82
CA TRP A 177 48.35 20.71 3.26
C TRP A 177 49.46 21.36 2.43
N LYS A 178 49.13 22.29 1.52
CA LYS A 178 50.09 22.99 0.67
C LYS A 178 51.15 23.73 1.50
N MET A 179 50.72 24.57 2.45
CA MET A 179 51.64 25.27 3.36
C MET A 179 52.53 24.31 4.15
N ARG A 180 52.02 23.15 4.58
CA ARG A 180 52.81 22.11 5.25
C ARG A 180 53.84 21.46 4.33
N GLN A 181 53.52 21.20 3.06
CA GLN A 181 54.49 20.66 2.10
C GLN A 181 55.59 21.68 1.79
N GLU A 182 55.23 22.96 1.60
CA GLU A 182 56.18 24.06 1.37
C GLU A 182 57.14 24.22 2.56
N PHE A 183 56.62 24.26 3.79
CA PHE A 183 57.42 24.29 5.02
C PHE A 183 58.33 23.07 5.17
N LEU A 184 57.83 21.85 4.92
CA LEU A 184 58.64 20.63 5.01
C LEU A 184 59.72 20.57 3.92
N SER A 185 59.44 21.08 2.72
CA SER A 185 60.42 21.23 1.64
C SER A 185 61.54 22.19 2.06
N LEU A 186 61.19 23.40 2.50
CA LEU A 186 62.13 24.41 2.98
C LEU A 186 62.98 23.88 4.14
N ARG A 187 62.36 23.24 5.15
CA ARG A 187 63.05 22.61 6.28
C ARG A 187 64.04 21.51 5.83
N ARG A 188 63.66 20.67 4.85
CA ARG A 188 64.57 19.65 4.28
C ARG A 188 65.78 20.28 3.60
N GLN A 189 65.62 21.35 2.83
CA GLN A 189 66.75 22.03 2.19
C GLN A 189 67.64 22.74 3.22
N ALA A 190 67.05 23.42 4.22
CA ALA A 190 67.81 24.04 5.32
C ALA A 190 68.64 23.01 6.09
N ILE A 191 68.06 21.84 6.44
CA ILE A 191 68.79 20.75 7.11
C ILE A 191 69.92 20.20 6.23
N LYS A 192 69.71 20.04 4.91
CA LYS A 192 70.78 19.62 3.99
C LYS A 192 71.94 20.63 3.97
N ILE A 193 71.66 21.93 3.91
CA ILE A 193 72.68 22.99 3.94
C ILE A 193 73.45 22.95 5.26
N GLN A 194 72.75 22.87 6.40
CA GLN A 194 73.38 22.77 7.72
C GLN A 194 74.24 21.50 7.89
N ALA A 195 73.78 20.35 7.39
CA ALA A 195 74.54 19.10 7.42
C ALA A 195 75.76 19.15 6.49
N ALA A 196 75.61 19.72 5.29
CA ALA A 196 76.72 19.95 4.36
C ALA A 196 77.77 20.88 4.95
N PHE A 197 77.35 21.96 5.64
CA PHE A 197 78.23 22.91 6.32
C PHE A 197 79.00 22.26 7.49
N ARG A 198 78.31 21.58 8.41
CA ARG A 198 78.96 20.84 9.51
C ARG A 198 79.94 19.78 8.97
N GLY A 199 79.54 19.03 7.95
CA GLY A 199 80.40 18.06 7.28
C GLY A 199 81.59 18.71 6.55
N PHE A 200 81.42 19.90 5.96
CA PHE A 200 82.51 20.69 5.37
C PHE A 200 83.50 21.18 6.43
N GLN A 201 83.03 21.67 7.58
CA GLN A 201 83.87 22.11 8.69
C GLN A 201 84.76 20.97 9.22
N VAL A 202 84.19 19.79 9.47
CA VAL A 202 84.96 18.60 9.89
C VAL A 202 85.93 18.17 8.78
N ARG A 203 85.46 18.04 7.53
CA ARG A 203 86.33 17.68 6.39
C ARG A 203 87.44 18.70 6.14
N ARG A 204 87.27 19.98 6.44
CA ARG A 204 88.31 21.01 6.31
C ARG A 204 89.49 20.77 7.27
N GLN A 205 89.21 20.28 8.48
CA GLN A 205 90.26 19.86 9.41
C GLN A 205 90.85 18.51 9.00
N TYR A 206 89.99 17.50 8.76
CA TYR A 206 90.43 16.14 8.41
C TYR A 206 91.23 16.08 7.10
N ARG A 207 90.96 16.97 6.13
CA ARG A 207 91.70 17.07 4.87
C ARG A 207 93.14 17.55 5.05
N LYS A 208 93.49 18.21 6.15
CA LYS A 208 94.90 18.48 6.49
C LYS A 208 95.64 17.16 6.74
N VAL A 209 95.11 16.36 7.68
CA VAL A 209 95.64 15.05 8.06
C VAL A 209 95.67 14.08 6.86
N LEU A 210 94.54 13.98 6.14
CA LEU A 210 94.39 13.10 4.98
C LEU A 210 95.19 13.56 3.76
N TRP A 211 95.63 14.82 3.67
CA TRP A 211 96.57 15.24 2.63
C TRP A 211 97.98 14.73 2.96
N SER A 212 98.45 14.89 4.21
CA SER A 212 99.72 14.31 4.66
C SER A 212 99.77 12.79 4.49
N VAL A 213 98.76 12.07 5.01
CA VAL A 213 98.66 10.61 4.86
C VAL A 213 98.43 10.23 3.40
N GLY A 214 97.64 11.00 2.65
CA GLY A 214 97.33 10.73 1.24
C GLY A 214 98.50 10.92 0.30
N VAL A 215 99.45 11.80 0.59
CA VAL A 215 100.73 11.92 -0.14
C VAL A 215 101.56 10.65 0.05
N LEU A 216 101.75 10.22 1.30
CA LEU A 216 102.45 8.99 1.66
C LEU A 216 101.78 7.76 1.01
N GLU A 217 100.47 7.62 1.19
CA GLU A 217 99.70 6.47 0.70
C GLU A 217 99.53 6.48 -0.83
N LYS A 218 99.47 7.64 -1.51
CA LYS A 218 99.45 7.68 -2.99
C LYS A 218 100.84 7.61 -3.62
N ALA A 219 101.93 7.74 -2.85
CA ALA A 219 103.22 7.19 -3.26
C ALA A 219 103.15 5.66 -3.22
N VAL A 220 102.81 5.08 -2.07
CA VAL A 220 102.71 3.61 -1.86
C VAL A 220 101.69 2.92 -2.80
N LEU A 221 100.58 3.57 -3.17
CA LEU A 221 99.55 2.98 -4.02
C LEU A 221 99.74 3.26 -5.53
N ARG A 222 100.42 4.34 -5.95
CA ARG A 222 100.89 4.44 -7.35
C ARG A 222 102.06 3.51 -7.61
N TRP A 223 102.86 3.21 -6.59
CA TRP A 223 103.84 2.12 -6.59
C TRP A 223 103.19 0.72 -6.66
N ARG A 224 101.88 0.56 -6.37
CA ARG A 224 101.21 -0.74 -6.36
C ARG A 224 100.13 -0.98 -7.46
N LEU A 225 99.15 -0.11 -7.74
CA LEU A 225 97.97 -0.53 -8.54
C LEU A 225 97.16 0.58 -9.29
N LYS A 226 96.63 0.26 -10.49
CA LYS A 226 95.63 1.04 -11.30
C LYS A 226 94.23 0.34 -11.25
N ARG A 227 93.08 1.06 -11.23
CA ARG A 227 91.68 0.49 -11.12
C ARG A 227 90.55 1.37 -11.75
N ARG A 228 89.35 0.79 -12.04
CA ARG A 228 88.08 1.50 -12.40
C ARG A 228 86.79 0.64 -12.16
N GLY A 229 85.59 1.17 -12.44
CA GLY A 229 84.25 0.52 -12.42
C GLY A 229 83.09 1.47 -12.88
N LEU A 230 81.81 1.01 -13.03
CA LEU A 230 80.66 1.78 -13.64
C LEU A 230 79.18 1.32 -13.31
N ARG A 231 78.24 2.29 -13.20
CA ARG A 231 76.75 2.43 -13.57
C ARG A 231 75.57 1.47 -13.16
N GLY A 232 74.30 1.94 -13.33
CA GLY A 232 72.94 1.29 -13.11
C GLY A 232 71.69 2.16 -13.51
N LEU A 233 70.40 1.68 -13.55
CA LEU A 233 69.21 2.36 -14.21
C LEU A 233 67.70 1.86 -13.91
N ASN A 234 66.66 2.76 -14.00
CA ASN A 234 65.23 2.69 -14.58
C ASN A 234 63.84 2.17 -13.96
N VAL A 235 62.69 2.67 -14.54
CA VAL A 235 61.21 2.22 -14.71
C VAL A 235 60.00 2.70 -13.78
N ALA A 236 58.70 2.66 -14.26
CA ALA A 236 57.40 3.20 -13.68
C ALA A 236 56.02 2.52 -14.17
N PRO A 237 54.77 2.88 -13.66
CA PRO A 237 53.41 2.30 -14.01
C PRO A 237 52.16 3.27 -14.22
N VAL A 238 50.86 2.78 -14.29
CA VAL A 238 49.58 3.51 -14.70
C VAL A 238 48.23 2.98 -14.03
N GLU A 239 47.03 3.63 -14.18
CA GLU A 239 45.70 3.46 -13.44
C GLU A 239 44.35 3.63 -14.29
N VAL A 240 43.10 3.25 -13.83
CA VAL A 240 41.73 3.32 -14.53
C VAL A 240 40.42 3.49 -13.63
N ASP A 241 39.15 3.21 -14.10
CA ASP A 241 37.87 4.02 -13.93
C ASP A 241 36.45 3.27 -13.75
N LEU A 242 35.24 3.96 -13.68
CA LEU A 242 33.79 3.61 -14.04
C LEU A 242 32.54 4.08 -13.14
N ASP A 243 31.26 3.97 -13.64
CA ASP A 243 29.90 4.51 -13.16
C ASP A 243 28.68 3.48 -13.35
N GLN A 244 27.31 3.59 -13.31
CA GLN A 244 26.17 4.61 -13.32
C GLN A 244 24.70 3.99 -13.17
N LYS A 245 23.60 4.64 -12.63
CA LYS A 245 22.09 4.52 -12.98
C LYS A 245 20.95 5.09 -12.03
N GLN A 246 19.62 4.95 -12.38
CA GLN A 246 18.36 5.60 -11.83
C GLN A 246 16.98 4.85 -12.14
N GLU A 247 15.81 5.17 -11.50
CA GLU A 247 14.44 4.47 -11.60
C GLU A 247 13.13 5.35 -11.36
N SER A 248 11.87 4.79 -11.27
CA SER A 248 10.51 5.49 -11.36
C SER A 248 9.23 4.88 -10.61
N ASP A 249 8.03 5.54 -10.67
CA ASP A 249 6.76 5.38 -9.85
C ASP A 249 5.55 4.52 -10.40
N THR A 250 4.50 4.22 -9.58
CA THR A 250 3.33 3.32 -9.95
C THR A 250 1.88 3.49 -9.33
N GLU A 251 1.53 4.41 -8.41
CA GLU A 251 0.45 4.14 -7.41
C GLU A 251 -1.08 4.34 -7.74
N GLU A 252 -1.52 4.95 -8.86
CA GLU A 252 -2.89 5.53 -8.91
C GLU A 252 -4.11 4.61 -9.23
N ASP A 253 -3.96 3.47 -9.90
CA ASP A 253 -5.11 2.77 -10.51
C ASP A 253 -6.05 2.03 -9.55
N PHE A 254 -5.56 1.63 -8.37
CA PHE A 254 -6.22 0.69 -7.44
C PHE A 254 -7.66 1.08 -7.08
N TYR A 255 -7.87 2.33 -6.68
CA TYR A 255 -9.16 2.83 -6.16
C TYR A 255 -10.30 2.82 -7.19
N ARG A 256 -9.98 2.77 -8.49
CA ARG A 256 -10.99 2.80 -9.57
C ARG A 256 -11.68 1.44 -9.76
N ALA A 257 -10.99 0.34 -9.46
CA ALA A 257 -11.50 -1.01 -9.63
C ALA A 257 -12.53 -1.39 -8.55
N SER A 258 -12.20 -1.16 -7.27
CA SER A 258 -13.01 -1.59 -6.12
C SER A 258 -14.42 -1.01 -6.12
N ARG A 259 -14.60 0.21 -6.65
CA ARG A 259 -15.93 0.83 -6.77
C ARG A 259 -16.86 0.07 -7.72
N LYS A 260 -16.37 -0.32 -8.91
CA LYS A 260 -17.18 -1.03 -9.91
C LYS A 260 -17.70 -2.35 -9.36
N GLN A 261 -16.83 -3.11 -8.70
CA GLN A 261 -17.18 -4.37 -8.04
C GLN A 261 -18.34 -4.20 -7.03
N ALA A 262 -18.39 -3.09 -6.29
CA ALA A 262 -19.47 -2.82 -5.34
C ALA A 262 -20.80 -2.47 -6.02
N GLU A 263 -20.76 -1.73 -7.14
CA GLU A 263 -21.94 -1.41 -7.95
C GLU A 263 -22.50 -2.68 -8.62
N GLU A 264 -21.64 -3.54 -9.18
CA GLU A 264 -22.02 -4.82 -9.80
C GLU A 264 -22.68 -5.83 -8.84
N ARG A 265 -22.28 -5.89 -7.55
CA ARG A 265 -22.86 -6.81 -6.56
C ARG A 265 -24.36 -6.53 -6.31
N ILE A 266 -24.76 -5.25 -6.35
CA ILE A 266 -26.15 -4.82 -6.18
C ILE A 266 -26.99 -5.28 -7.38
N GLU A 267 -26.47 -5.06 -8.59
CA GLU A 267 -27.14 -5.45 -9.84
C GLU A 267 -27.29 -6.98 -9.93
N ARG A 268 -26.26 -7.75 -9.60
CA ARG A 268 -26.33 -9.23 -9.49
C ARG A 268 -27.41 -9.69 -8.51
N SER A 269 -27.58 -8.98 -7.38
CA SER A 269 -28.58 -9.32 -6.37
C SER A 269 -30.01 -9.04 -6.84
N VAL A 270 -30.25 -7.91 -7.53
CA VAL A 270 -31.56 -7.62 -8.15
C VAL A 270 -31.88 -8.63 -9.26
N VAL A 271 -30.91 -8.98 -10.10
CA VAL A 271 -31.07 -9.97 -11.17
C VAL A 271 -31.43 -11.36 -10.62
N ARG A 272 -30.91 -11.76 -9.45
CA ARG A 272 -31.32 -13.02 -8.79
C ARG A 272 -32.78 -13.01 -8.36
N VAL A 273 -33.24 -11.95 -7.71
CA VAL A 273 -34.65 -11.83 -7.29
C VAL A 273 -35.58 -11.79 -8.52
N GLN A 274 -35.16 -11.14 -9.62
CA GLN A 274 -35.87 -11.19 -10.91
C GLN A 274 -35.86 -12.57 -11.58
N ALA A 275 -34.78 -13.35 -11.43
CA ALA A 275 -34.67 -14.69 -12.01
C ALA A 275 -35.54 -15.70 -11.24
N MET A 276 -35.51 -15.66 -9.91
CA MET A 276 -36.35 -16.47 -9.04
C MET A 276 -37.84 -16.30 -9.35
N PHE A 277 -38.30 -15.06 -9.58
CA PHE A 277 -39.70 -14.78 -9.95
C PHE A 277 -40.16 -15.52 -11.24
N ARG A 278 -39.24 -15.90 -12.13
CA ARG A 278 -39.54 -16.56 -13.41
C ARG A 278 -39.62 -18.10 -13.31
N SER A 279 -39.33 -18.70 -12.16
CA SER A 279 -39.23 -20.16 -12.00
C SER A 279 -40.00 -20.64 -10.76
N LYS A 280 -41.06 -21.43 -10.95
CA LYS A 280 -41.90 -21.92 -9.83
C LYS A 280 -41.08 -22.63 -8.74
N LYS A 281 -40.13 -23.50 -9.14
CA LYS A 281 -39.21 -24.16 -8.20
C LYS A 281 -38.41 -23.17 -7.35
N ALA A 282 -38.00 -22.03 -7.92
CA ALA A 282 -37.29 -21.00 -7.17
C ALA A 282 -38.22 -20.18 -6.25
N GLN A 283 -39.49 -19.98 -6.66
CA GLN A 283 -40.53 -19.37 -5.81
C GLN A 283 -40.84 -20.26 -4.58
N GLU A 284 -40.96 -21.58 -4.78
CA GLU A 284 -41.12 -22.58 -3.72
C GLU A 284 -39.92 -22.59 -2.76
N GLU A 285 -38.69 -22.67 -3.29
CA GLU A 285 -37.44 -22.63 -2.50
C GLU A 285 -37.31 -21.33 -1.68
N TYR A 286 -37.59 -20.17 -2.30
CA TYR A 286 -37.58 -18.88 -1.62
C TYR A 286 -38.59 -18.86 -0.46
N SER A 287 -39.80 -19.37 -0.69
CA SER A 287 -40.89 -19.29 0.28
C SER A 287 -40.70 -20.25 1.44
N ARG A 288 -40.15 -21.45 1.21
CA ARG A 288 -39.71 -22.37 2.26
C ARG A 288 -38.61 -21.75 3.13
N MET A 289 -37.59 -21.14 2.52
CA MET A 289 -36.54 -20.41 3.24
C MET A 289 -37.08 -19.20 4.02
N LYS A 290 -38.13 -18.56 3.51
CA LYS A 290 -38.84 -17.48 4.22
C LYS A 290 -39.54 -17.99 5.47
N LEU A 291 -40.24 -19.11 5.39
CA LEU A 291 -40.93 -19.73 6.53
C LEU A 291 -39.94 -20.20 7.60
N THR A 292 -38.91 -20.97 7.24
CA THR A 292 -37.92 -21.47 8.23
C THR A 292 -37.13 -20.35 8.90
N HIS A 293 -36.95 -19.19 8.24
CA HIS A 293 -36.40 -18.00 8.89
C HIS A 293 -37.40 -17.33 9.84
N ILE A 294 -38.70 -17.31 9.53
CA ILE A 294 -39.71 -16.75 10.43
C ILE A 294 -39.82 -17.63 11.68
N GLU A 295 -39.90 -18.94 11.49
CA GLU A 295 -39.90 -19.97 12.55
C GLU A 295 -38.66 -19.82 13.43
N ALA A 296 -37.45 -19.92 12.86
CA ALA A 296 -36.20 -19.76 13.61
C ALA A 296 -36.09 -18.37 14.29
N LYS A 297 -36.59 -17.28 13.68
CA LYS A 297 -36.60 -15.97 14.35
C LYS A 297 -37.48 -15.99 15.60
N LEU A 298 -38.67 -16.61 15.54
CA LEU A 298 -39.56 -16.72 16.70
C LEU A 298 -38.91 -17.55 17.81
N GLU A 299 -38.28 -18.68 17.47
CA GLU A 299 -37.50 -19.50 18.43
C GLU A 299 -36.38 -18.68 19.09
N PHE A 300 -35.61 -17.89 18.32
CA PHE A 300 -34.56 -17.01 18.88
C PHE A 300 -35.11 -15.87 19.74
N GLU A 301 -36.33 -15.39 19.48
CA GLU A 301 -36.98 -14.30 20.21
C GLU A 301 -37.58 -14.83 21.53
N GLU A 302 -38.18 -16.03 21.52
CA GLU A 302 -38.64 -16.77 22.70
C GLU A 302 -37.48 -17.20 23.62
N LEU A 303 -36.31 -17.52 23.04
CA LEU A 303 -35.08 -17.79 23.80
C LEU A 303 -34.42 -16.53 24.41
N LEU A 304 -34.86 -15.33 24.06
CA LEU A 304 -34.33 -14.06 24.59
C LEU A 304 -35.20 -13.47 25.71
N ASP A 305 -36.53 -13.64 25.67
CA ASP A 305 -37.48 -13.07 26.65
C ASP A 305 -38.25 -14.17 27.47
N PRO A 306 -37.56 -14.98 28.30
CA PRO A 306 -38.16 -16.11 29.03
C PRO A 306 -39.15 -15.70 30.14
N ASP A 307 -39.09 -14.46 30.64
CA ASP A 307 -39.87 -13.99 31.79
C ASP A 307 -41.32 -13.59 31.43
N SER A 308 -41.73 -13.72 30.17
CA SER A 308 -43.05 -13.27 29.67
C SER A 308 -44.22 -14.25 29.94
N ASN A 309 -43.94 -15.48 30.36
CA ASN A 309 -44.91 -16.59 30.43
C ASN A 309 -45.19 -17.14 31.85
N MET A 310 -44.80 -16.40 32.90
CA MET A 310 -44.84 -16.86 34.31
C MET A 310 -45.81 -16.07 35.21
N ASP A 311 -46.92 -15.57 34.65
CA ASP A 311 -48.05 -14.97 35.40
C ASP A 311 -49.40 -15.55 34.89
N ASN A 312 -49.89 -16.62 35.52
CA ASN A 312 -51.27 -17.15 35.48
C ASN A 312 -51.55 -18.05 36.71
#